data_AF-A0A8S3GD54-F1
#
_entry.id   AF-A0A8S3GD54-F1
#
_cell.length_a   1.000
_cell.length_b   1.000
_cell.length_c   1.000
_cell.angle_alpha   90.00
_cell.angle_beta   90.00
_cell.angle_gamma   90.00
#
_symmetry.space_group_name_H-M   'P 1'
#
loop_
_entity.id
_entity.type
_entity.pdbx_description
1 polymer ?
#
loop_
_entity_poly.entity_id
_entity_poly.type
_entity_poly.pdbx_seq_one_letter_code
_entity_poly.pdbx_strand_id
1 'polypeptide(L)'
;NNKISNQQQLYSVNGTLKLVNTIEEFKTFDIDSALKTESSLLWNDFVQGGTLENPQKLNRFYLLIFADLKKYIYHYWFAFPTFLVPTAFNLLNPVKSIGEQFPSDEIGAITKTLEANRLHACCLHRQQNSSFAVINLKQAVDNLNEKPQSASEYIFIVNDPSTDPAHPGWPVRNLLTLLYYHLRSVEQLNVICWRERFRDGQQYVN
;
A
#
# COMPACT_ATOMS: atom_id res chain seq x y z
N ASN A 1 -7.48 25.78 20.44
CA ASN A 1 -7.36 26.15 19.02
C ASN A 1 -6.23 25.38 18.37
N ASN A 2 -6.40 24.08 18.17
CA ASN A 2 -5.44 23.27 17.40
C ASN A 2 -5.80 23.43 15.93
N LYS A 3 -5.10 24.35 15.23
CA LYS A 3 -5.06 24.32 13.77
C LYS A 3 -4.30 23.04 13.38
N ILE A 4 -5.03 21.95 13.17
CA ILE A 4 -4.51 20.77 12.48
C ILE A 4 -4.01 21.29 11.13
N SER A 5 -2.74 21.11 10.83
CA SER A 5 -2.20 21.53 9.54
C SER A 5 -2.94 20.77 8.45
N ASN A 6 -3.73 21.46 7.63
CA ASN A 6 -4.37 20.94 6.42
C ASN A 6 -3.34 20.56 5.32
N GLN A 7 -2.24 19.90 5.68
CA GLN A 7 -1.30 19.35 4.71
C GLN A 7 -1.79 17.96 4.34
N GLN A 8 -2.44 17.87 3.18
CA GLN A 8 -2.76 16.58 2.57
C GLN A 8 -1.50 15.72 2.52
N GLN A 9 -1.62 14.49 3.00
CA GLN A 9 -0.52 13.56 2.97
C GLN A 9 -0.35 13.03 1.54
N LEU A 10 0.76 13.40 0.91
CA LEU A 10 1.12 12.94 -0.42
C LEU A 10 2.13 11.80 -0.30
N TYR A 11 1.81 10.67 -0.94
CA TYR A 11 2.72 9.54 -1.05
C TYR A 11 3.26 9.46 -2.47
N SER A 12 4.58 9.46 -2.60
CA SER A 12 5.22 9.26 -3.89
C SER A 12 5.09 7.80 -4.32
N VAL A 13 4.72 7.58 -5.58
CA VAL A 13 4.72 6.28 -6.23
C VAL A 13 5.50 6.43 -7.53
N ASN A 14 6.47 5.56 -7.76
CA ASN A 14 7.28 5.60 -8.97
C ASN A 14 6.54 4.96 -10.15
N GLY A 15 6.69 5.52 -11.34
CA GLY A 15 6.07 4.96 -12.54
C GLY A 15 6.77 5.40 -13.82
N THR A 16 6.33 4.80 -14.93
CA THR A 16 6.84 5.09 -16.27
C THR A 16 5.76 5.74 -17.11
N LEU A 17 6.10 6.87 -17.73
CA LEU A 17 5.24 7.57 -18.68
C LEU A 17 5.75 7.32 -20.11
N LYS A 18 4.84 6.90 -20.99
CA LYS A 18 5.09 6.75 -22.43
C LYS A 18 4.14 7.65 -23.20
N LEU A 19 4.70 8.68 -23.81
CA LEU A 19 4.00 9.53 -24.78
C LEU A 19 4.21 8.95 -26.18
N VAL A 20 3.12 8.72 -26.90
CA VAL A 20 3.12 8.29 -28.30
C VAL A 20 2.65 9.42 -29.20
N ASN A 21 3.10 9.42 -30.45
CA ASN A 21 2.90 10.56 -31.35
C ASN A 21 1.60 10.47 -32.14
N THR A 22 1.06 9.27 -32.35
CA THR A 22 -0.13 9.04 -33.17
C THR A 22 -1.19 8.24 -32.42
N ILE A 23 -2.45 8.43 -32.83
CA ILE A 23 -3.57 7.66 -32.25
C ILE A 23 -3.48 6.19 -32.66
N GLU A 24 -2.88 5.89 -33.81
CA GLU A 24 -2.61 4.53 -34.28
C GLU A 24 -1.62 3.82 -33.33
N GLU A 25 -0.49 4.45 -33.00
CA GLU A 25 0.49 3.91 -32.05
C GLU A 25 -0.15 3.67 -30.68
N PHE A 26 -1.01 4.58 -30.20
CA PHE A 26 -1.74 4.41 -28.94
C PHE A 26 -2.66 3.18 -28.95
N LYS A 27 -3.43 3.01 -30.03
CA LYS A 27 -4.41 1.92 -30.16
C LYS A 27 -3.77 0.54 -30.28
N THR A 28 -2.60 0.46 -30.90
CA THR A 28 -1.88 -0.81 -31.10
C THR A 28 -0.74 -1.02 -30.09
N PHE A 29 -0.62 -0.16 -29.08
CA PHE A 29 0.43 -0.27 -28.07
C PHE A 29 0.27 -1.56 -27.28
N ASP A 30 1.34 -2.35 -27.18
CA ASP A 30 1.37 -3.58 -26.39
C ASP A 30 1.49 -3.25 -24.89
N ILE A 31 0.35 -2.92 -24.29
CA ILE A 31 0.24 -2.58 -22.86
C ILE A 31 0.60 -3.77 -21.97
N ASP A 32 0.39 -5.01 -22.45
CA ASP A 32 0.72 -6.23 -21.70
C ASP A 32 2.23 -6.39 -21.55
N SER A 33 3.00 -6.14 -22.62
CA SER A 33 4.47 -6.16 -22.57
C SER A 33 5.03 -5.06 -21.65
N ALA A 34 4.44 -3.86 -21.69
CA ALA A 34 4.80 -2.77 -20.77
C ALA A 34 4.49 -3.14 -19.32
N LEU A 35 3.31 -3.72 -19.07
CA LEU A 35 2.90 -4.18 -17.74
C LEU A 35 3.80 -5.29 -17.21
N LYS A 36 4.20 -6.25 -18.07
CA LYS A 36 5.16 -7.30 -17.72
C LYS A 36 6.51 -6.71 -17.33
N THR A 37 7.01 -5.74 -18.09
CA THR A 37 8.26 -5.02 -17.78
C THR A 37 8.19 -4.35 -16.41
N GLU A 38 7.12 -3.59 -16.16
CA GLU A 38 6.93 -2.90 -14.87
C GLU A 38 6.78 -3.88 -13.70
N SER A 39 6.11 -5.01 -13.94
CA SER A 39 5.96 -6.11 -12.98
C SER A 39 7.29 -6.81 -12.69
N SER A 40 8.14 -7.02 -13.69
CA SER A 40 9.48 -7.62 -13.50
C SER A 40 10.39 -6.73 -12.64
N LEU A 41 10.36 -5.42 -12.86
CA LEU A 41 11.10 -4.47 -12.02
C LEU A 41 10.62 -4.52 -10.56
N LEU A 42 9.30 -4.51 -10.35
CA LEU A 42 8.70 -4.65 -9.02
C LEU A 42 9.07 -5.98 -8.36
N TRP A 43 9.02 -7.08 -9.11
CA TRP A 43 9.36 -8.41 -8.61
C TRP A 43 10.84 -8.53 -8.22
N ASN A 44 11.74 -7.93 -9.00
CA ASN A 44 13.17 -7.91 -8.67
C ASN A 44 13.42 -7.15 -7.35
N ASP A 45 12.75 -6.01 -7.14
CA ASP A 45 12.80 -5.25 -5.88
C ASP A 45 12.21 -6.04 -4.70
N PHE A 46 11.22 -6.92 -4.94
CA PHE A 46 10.65 -7.81 -3.91
C PHE A 46 11.67 -8.88 -3.51
N VAL A 47 12.19 -9.62 -4.50
CA VAL A 47 13.11 -10.75 -4.29
C VAL A 47 14.40 -10.31 -3.60
N GLN A 48 14.95 -9.16 -4.01
CA GLN A 48 16.19 -8.62 -3.43
C GLN A 48 16.00 -7.99 -2.03
N GLY A 49 14.76 -7.88 -1.55
CA GLY A 49 14.44 -7.24 -0.26
C GLY A 49 14.42 -5.71 -0.30
N GLY A 50 14.67 -5.09 -1.46
CA GLY A 50 14.67 -3.63 -1.61
C GLY A 50 13.34 -2.96 -1.25
N THR A 51 12.22 -3.67 -1.41
CA THR A 51 10.89 -3.18 -0.99
C THR A 51 10.67 -3.27 0.52
N LEU A 52 11.29 -4.24 1.21
CA LEU A 52 11.23 -4.34 2.67
C LEU A 52 11.99 -3.17 3.34
N GLU A 53 13.08 -2.75 2.72
CA GLU A 53 13.90 -1.61 3.16
C GLU A 53 13.25 -0.27 2.80
N ASN A 54 12.69 -0.16 1.59
CA ASN A 54 12.01 1.04 1.12
C ASN A 54 10.57 0.72 0.64
N PRO A 55 9.57 0.87 1.52
CA PRO A 55 8.17 0.63 1.19
C PRO A 55 7.58 1.53 0.08
N GLN A 56 8.26 2.62 -0.33
CA GLN A 56 7.81 3.42 -1.49
C GLN A 56 7.89 2.65 -2.80
N LYS A 57 8.70 1.58 -2.86
CA LYS A 57 8.81 0.69 -4.02
C LYS A 57 7.68 -0.33 -4.10
N LEU A 58 6.78 -0.36 -3.11
CA LEU A 58 5.71 -1.36 -3.02
C LEU A 58 4.76 -1.34 -4.21
N ASN A 59 4.53 -0.16 -4.78
CA ASN A 59 3.66 0.03 -5.92
C ASN A 59 4.40 0.75 -7.03
N ARG A 60 4.06 0.41 -8.26
CA ARG A 60 4.51 1.09 -9.47
C ARG A 60 3.31 1.33 -10.39
N PHE A 61 3.46 2.19 -11.38
CA PHE A 61 2.43 2.37 -12.42
C PHE A 61 3.06 2.62 -13.79
N TYR A 62 2.31 2.27 -14.83
CA TYR A 62 2.59 2.67 -16.20
C TYR A 62 1.50 3.63 -16.69
N LEU A 63 1.89 4.67 -17.43
CA LEU A 63 0.99 5.63 -18.03
C LEU A 63 1.30 5.80 -19.52
N LEU A 64 0.45 5.25 -20.37
CA LEU A 64 0.46 5.48 -21.80
C LEU A 64 -0.38 6.72 -22.12
N ILE A 65 0.14 7.64 -22.94
CA ILE A 65 -0.55 8.88 -23.33
C ILE A 65 -0.41 9.11 -24.83
N PHE A 66 -1.49 9.53 -25.47
CA PHE A 66 -1.49 10.22 -26.76
C PHE A 66 -2.21 11.56 -26.62
N ALA A 67 -1.57 12.64 -27.10
CA ALA A 67 -2.12 13.99 -27.01
C ALA A 67 -2.40 14.57 -28.40
N ASP A 68 -3.67 14.69 -28.78
CA ASP A 68 -4.10 15.45 -29.95
C ASP A 68 -4.17 16.94 -29.57
N LEU A 69 -3.03 17.63 -29.70
CA LEU A 69 -2.91 19.05 -29.37
C LEU A 69 -3.71 19.96 -30.32
N LYS A 70 -4.11 19.47 -31.49
CA LYS A 70 -4.94 20.26 -32.43
C LYS A 70 -6.38 20.31 -31.94
N LYS A 71 -6.88 19.19 -31.40
CA LYS A 71 -8.24 19.08 -30.86
C LYS A 71 -8.31 19.28 -29.35
N TYR A 72 -7.17 19.41 -28.67
CA TYR A 72 -7.05 19.41 -27.21
C TYR A 72 -7.66 18.16 -26.56
N ILE A 73 -7.46 16.99 -27.18
CA ILE A 73 -7.95 15.69 -26.69
C ILE A 73 -6.76 14.85 -26.23
N TYR A 74 -6.85 14.30 -25.02
CA TYR A 74 -5.80 13.50 -24.40
C TYR A 74 -6.32 12.09 -24.12
N HIS A 75 -5.80 11.12 -24.86
CA HIS A 75 -6.07 9.70 -24.62
C HIS A 75 -5.02 9.17 -23.66
N TYR A 76 -5.43 8.46 -22.61
CA TYR A 76 -4.50 7.90 -21.64
C TYR A 76 -4.95 6.52 -21.16
N TRP A 77 -3.98 5.71 -20.74
CA TRP A 77 -4.23 4.40 -20.13
C TRP A 77 -3.24 4.19 -18.98
N PHE A 78 -3.77 4.05 -17.76
CA PHE A 78 -3.01 3.64 -16.60
C PHE A 78 -2.99 2.12 -16.47
N ALA A 79 -1.83 1.58 -16.06
CA ALA A 79 -1.71 0.21 -15.60
C ALA A 79 -1.01 0.17 -14.24
N PHE A 80 -1.56 -0.62 -13.30
CA PHE A 80 -1.08 -0.76 -11.93
C PHE A 80 -0.66 -2.22 -11.69
N PRO A 81 0.62 -2.58 -11.90
CA PRO A 81 1.10 -3.94 -11.71
C PRO A 81 0.81 -4.47 -10.31
N THR A 82 0.20 -5.65 -10.28
CA THR A 82 0.01 -6.46 -9.06
C THR A 82 0.16 -7.93 -9.37
N PHE A 83 0.62 -8.68 -8.38
CA PHE A 83 0.78 -10.12 -8.51
C PHE A 83 -0.47 -10.87 -8.07
N LEU A 84 -0.71 -11.99 -8.75
CA LEU A 84 -1.62 -13.02 -8.31
C LEU A 84 -0.78 -14.10 -7.61
N VAL A 85 -1.00 -14.31 -6.33
CA VAL A 85 -0.40 -15.42 -5.60
C VAL A 85 -1.13 -16.74 -5.95
N PRO A 86 -0.44 -17.89 -6.00
CA PRO A 86 -1.06 -19.17 -6.38
C PRO A 86 -2.21 -19.59 -5.46
N THR A 87 -2.13 -19.24 -4.18
CA THR A 87 -3.16 -19.49 -3.18
C THR A 87 -3.79 -18.16 -2.77
N ALA A 88 -5.10 -18.04 -2.89
CA ALA A 88 -5.81 -16.84 -2.47
C ALA A 88 -5.63 -16.59 -0.96
N PHE A 89 -5.45 -15.32 -0.59
CA PHE A 89 -5.51 -14.92 0.81
C PHE A 89 -6.95 -15.03 1.32
N ASN A 90 -7.13 -15.73 2.44
CA ASN A 90 -8.43 -15.90 3.07
C ASN A 90 -8.59 -14.90 4.21
N LEU A 91 -9.71 -14.19 4.23
CA LEU A 91 -10.10 -13.40 5.39
C LEU A 91 -10.54 -14.34 6.51
N LEU A 92 -9.81 -14.32 7.64
CA LEU A 92 -10.15 -15.13 8.81
C LEU A 92 -11.32 -14.53 9.60
N ASN A 93 -11.49 -13.22 9.52
CA ASN A 93 -12.55 -12.47 10.18
C ASN A 93 -13.22 -11.51 9.18
N PRO A 94 -14.48 -11.13 9.40
CA PRO A 94 -15.11 -10.04 8.64
C PRO A 94 -14.28 -8.75 8.72
N VAL A 95 -14.28 -7.96 7.66
CA VAL A 95 -13.68 -6.62 7.65
C VAL A 95 -14.40 -5.76 8.70
N LYS A 96 -13.63 -5.07 9.54
CA LYS A 96 -14.11 -4.17 10.57
C LYS A 96 -13.40 -2.82 10.44
N SER A 97 -14.10 -1.75 10.79
CA SER A 97 -13.48 -0.43 10.95
C SER A 97 -12.50 -0.45 12.12
N ILE A 98 -11.53 0.46 12.11
CA ILE A 98 -10.58 0.57 13.22
C ILE A 98 -11.29 0.87 14.56
N GLY A 99 -12.41 1.61 14.52
CA GLY A 99 -13.23 1.95 15.69
C GLY A 99 -13.94 0.78 16.35
N GLU A 100 -14.21 -0.28 15.59
CA GLU A 100 -14.81 -1.52 16.11
C GLU A 100 -13.76 -2.47 16.70
N GLN A 101 -12.50 -2.33 16.29
CA GLN A 101 -11.41 -3.25 16.63
C GLN A 101 -10.52 -2.73 17.76
N PHE A 102 -10.37 -1.42 17.91
CA PHE A 102 -9.45 -0.80 18.87
C PHE A 102 -10.16 0.20 19.79
N PRO A 103 -9.74 0.33 21.05
CA PRO A 103 -10.24 1.38 21.94
C PRO A 103 -9.72 2.77 21.49
N SER A 104 -10.43 3.83 21.91
CA SER A 104 -10.19 5.19 21.41
C SER A 104 -8.79 5.75 21.70
N ASP A 105 -8.19 5.36 22.82
CA ASP A 105 -6.83 5.70 23.20
C ASP A 105 -5.79 5.05 22.28
N GLU A 106 -5.99 3.77 21.94
CA GLU A 106 -5.14 3.07 20.96
C GLU A 106 -5.27 3.65 19.55
N ILE A 107 -6.48 4.01 19.13
CA ILE A 107 -6.70 4.68 17.84
C ILE A 107 -5.92 6.01 17.79
N GLY A 108 -5.96 6.79 18.87
CA GLY A 108 -5.18 8.03 18.99
C GLY A 108 -3.67 7.78 18.92
N ALA A 109 -3.18 6.72 19.58
CA ALA A 109 -1.77 6.33 19.52
C ALA A 109 -1.35 5.87 18.11
N ILE A 110 -2.13 5.03 17.45
CA ILE A 110 -1.91 4.56 16.07
C ILE A 110 -1.87 5.75 15.11
N THR A 111 -2.90 6.61 15.17
CA THR A 111 -3.02 7.79 14.29
C THR A 111 -1.79 8.69 14.42
N LYS A 112 -1.43 9.08 15.65
CA LYS A 112 -0.25 9.92 15.93
C LYS A 112 1.05 9.28 15.43
N THR A 113 1.15 7.96 15.56
CA THR A 113 2.32 7.18 15.17
C THR A 113 2.48 7.15 13.64
N LEU A 114 1.39 6.97 12.90
CA LEU A 114 1.39 6.96 11.43
C LEU A 114 1.63 8.35 10.84
N GLU A 115 0.99 9.38 11.40
CA GLU A 115 1.15 10.78 10.98
C GLU A 115 2.59 11.29 11.14
N ALA A 116 3.29 10.82 12.18
CA ALA A 116 4.68 11.21 12.44
C ALA A 116 5.68 10.57 11.45
N ASN A 117 5.38 9.38 10.93
CA ASN A 117 6.30 8.62 10.08
C ASN A 117 6.02 8.77 8.58
N ARG A 118 4.75 9.01 8.21
CA ARG A 118 4.30 9.27 6.84
C ARG A 118 4.73 8.25 5.78
N LEU A 119 4.75 6.97 6.14
CA LEU A 119 5.17 5.87 5.26
C LEU A 119 4.01 5.36 4.41
N HIS A 120 4.28 4.97 3.16
CA HIS A 120 3.28 4.36 2.26
C HIS A 120 2.78 3.00 2.80
N ALA A 121 3.69 2.25 3.42
CA ALA A 121 3.41 1.02 4.14
C ALA A 121 4.44 0.86 5.26
N CYS A 122 4.05 0.24 6.36
CA CYS A 122 4.93 -0.03 7.49
C CYS A 122 4.36 -1.18 8.34
N CYS A 123 5.02 -1.49 9.45
CA CYS A 123 4.47 -2.38 10.45
C CYS A 123 4.44 -1.66 11.81
N LEU A 124 3.35 -1.83 12.54
CA LEU A 124 3.26 -1.43 13.93
C LEU A 124 3.57 -2.64 14.80
N HIS A 125 4.52 -2.49 15.70
CA HIS A 125 4.75 -3.45 16.79
C HIS A 125 4.00 -2.95 18.03
N ARG A 126 3.04 -3.75 18.50
CA ARG A 126 2.30 -3.51 19.73
C ARG A 126 3.18 -3.86 20.92
N GLN A 127 3.43 -2.87 21.77
CA GLN A 127 4.24 -2.99 22.98
C GLN A 127 3.33 -3.12 24.22
N GLN A 128 3.95 -3.26 25.40
CA GLN A 128 3.22 -3.23 26.66
C GLN A 128 2.49 -1.90 26.86
N ASN A 129 1.40 -1.89 27.62
CA ASN A 129 0.59 -0.69 27.93
C ASN A 129 -0.02 0.00 26.70
N SER A 130 -0.40 -0.77 25.67
CA SER A 130 -1.12 -0.25 24.50
C SER A 130 -0.35 0.82 23.71
N SER A 131 1.00 0.83 23.79
CA SER A 131 1.83 1.67 22.93
C SER A 131 2.20 0.96 21.62
N PHE A 132 2.38 1.74 20.56
CA PHE A 132 2.75 1.26 19.23
C PHE A 132 4.06 1.90 18.79
N ALA A 133 4.93 1.09 18.21
CA ALA A 133 6.14 1.55 17.54
C ALA A 133 6.04 1.25 16.04
N VAL A 134 6.34 2.24 15.19
CA VAL A 134 6.62 1.95 13.77
C VAL A 134 7.94 1.23 13.69
N ILE A 135 7.91 0.06 13.05
CA ILE A 135 9.11 -0.64 12.59
C ILE A 135 9.04 -0.77 11.08
N ASN A 136 10.20 -0.84 10.43
CA ASN A 136 10.25 -1.06 9.00
C ASN A 136 9.83 -2.52 8.67
N LEU A 137 9.40 -2.75 7.42
CA LEU A 137 8.89 -4.05 7.00
C LEU A 137 9.96 -5.14 7.10
N LYS A 138 11.23 -4.81 6.82
CA LYS A 138 12.35 -5.76 6.92
C LYS A 138 12.49 -6.29 8.35
N GLN A 139 12.53 -5.40 9.34
CA GLN A 139 12.65 -5.77 10.75
C GLN A 139 11.45 -6.59 11.21
N ALA A 140 10.24 -6.24 10.79
CA ALA A 140 9.04 -7.03 11.10
C ALA A 140 9.16 -8.47 10.55
N VAL A 141 9.57 -8.61 9.29
CA VAL A 141 9.78 -9.91 8.64
C VAL A 141 10.89 -10.71 9.32
N ASP A 142 12.04 -10.10 9.62
CA ASP A 142 13.16 -10.75 10.30
C ASP A 142 12.71 -11.28 11.67
N ASN A 143 12.05 -10.43 12.48
CA ASN A 143 11.53 -10.80 13.80
C ASN A 143 10.51 -11.96 13.74
N LEU A 144 9.61 -11.93 12.76
CA LEU A 144 8.56 -12.94 12.60
C LEU A 144 9.09 -14.26 12.04
N ASN A 145 10.17 -14.23 11.26
CA ASN A 145 10.86 -15.44 10.84
C ASN A 145 11.63 -16.10 11.99
N GLU A 146 12.12 -15.32 12.96
CA GLU A 146 12.75 -15.84 14.18
C GLU A 146 11.73 -16.30 15.23
N LYS A 147 10.62 -15.57 15.38
CA LYS A 147 9.59 -15.81 16.40
C LYS A 147 8.18 -15.77 15.79
N PRO A 148 7.79 -16.76 14.98
CA PRO A 148 6.48 -16.76 14.30
C PRO A 148 5.28 -16.62 15.25
N GLN A 149 5.41 -17.14 16.47
CA GLN A 149 4.38 -17.09 17.51
C GLN A 149 4.04 -15.67 18.00
N SER A 150 4.88 -14.66 17.73
CA SER A 150 4.60 -13.27 18.11
C SER A 150 3.80 -12.51 17.05
N ALA A 151 3.32 -13.15 15.97
CA ALA A 151 2.59 -12.50 14.87
C ALA A 151 1.40 -11.64 15.31
N SER A 152 0.74 -11.98 16.42
CA SER A 152 -0.36 -11.19 16.99
C SER A 152 0.06 -9.81 17.52
N GLU A 153 1.34 -9.59 17.78
CA GLU A 153 1.92 -8.31 18.20
C GLU A 153 2.19 -7.36 17.03
N TYR A 154 2.11 -7.84 15.79
CA TYR A 154 2.48 -7.10 14.59
C TYR A 154 1.23 -6.78 13.76
N ILE A 155 1.14 -5.52 13.31
CA ILE A 155 0.05 -5.06 12.46
C ILE A 155 0.68 -4.39 11.23
N PHE A 156 0.48 -4.97 10.05
CA PHE A 156 0.95 -4.40 8.80
C PHE A 156 -0.01 -3.32 8.32
N ILE A 157 0.54 -2.17 7.96
CA ILE A 157 -0.22 -1.00 7.54
C ILE A 157 0.09 -0.73 6.08
N VAL A 158 -0.96 -0.49 5.29
CA VAL A 158 -0.86 0.06 3.94
C VAL A 158 -1.83 1.22 3.81
N ASN A 159 -1.39 2.34 3.24
CA ASN A 159 -2.32 3.41 2.91
C ASN A 159 -3.19 2.98 1.75
N ASP A 160 -4.49 3.05 1.98
CA ASP A 160 -5.49 2.50 1.08
C ASP A 160 -6.25 3.63 0.36
N PRO A 161 -6.14 3.75 -0.97
CA PRO A 161 -6.90 4.73 -1.72
C PRO A 161 -8.41 4.40 -1.79
N SER A 162 -8.80 3.14 -1.57
CA SER A 162 -10.19 2.66 -1.71
C SER A 162 -11.16 3.42 -0.81
N THR A 163 -12.26 3.89 -1.40
CA THR A 163 -13.39 4.51 -0.68
C THR A 163 -14.43 3.49 -0.21
N ASP A 164 -14.30 2.22 -0.60
CA ASP A 164 -15.24 1.16 -0.23
C ASP A 164 -14.93 0.65 1.19
N PRO A 165 -15.88 0.76 2.15
CA PRO A 165 -15.66 0.32 3.52
C PRO A 165 -15.39 -1.19 3.65
N ALA A 166 -15.93 -2.02 2.77
CA ALA A 166 -15.82 -3.46 2.83
C ALA A 166 -14.64 -4.04 2.02
N HIS A 167 -14.13 -3.29 1.03
CA HIS A 167 -13.09 -3.79 0.13
C HIS A 167 -11.81 -2.96 0.16
N PRO A 168 -10.65 -3.58 0.42
CA PRO A 168 -9.38 -2.87 0.37
C PRO A 168 -9.01 -2.52 -1.08
N GLY A 169 -8.24 -1.44 -1.24
CA GLY A 169 -7.69 -1.04 -2.52
C GLY A 169 -6.55 -1.92 -3.01
N TRP A 170 -6.10 -1.63 -4.22
CA TRP A 170 -5.07 -2.40 -4.91
C TRP A 170 -3.73 -2.57 -4.16
N PRO A 171 -3.21 -1.56 -3.43
CA PRO A 171 -1.90 -1.65 -2.77
C PRO A 171 -1.73 -2.83 -1.82
N VAL A 172 -2.82 -3.29 -1.18
CA VAL A 172 -2.75 -4.42 -0.23
C VAL A 172 -2.27 -5.70 -0.91
N ARG A 173 -2.57 -5.89 -2.20
CA ARG A 173 -2.17 -7.09 -2.96
C ARG A 173 -0.64 -7.22 -3.04
N ASN A 174 0.01 -6.09 -3.29
CA ASN A 174 1.47 -6.02 -3.36
C ASN A 174 2.10 -6.22 -1.98
N LEU A 175 1.51 -5.64 -0.92
CA LEU A 175 1.97 -5.88 0.45
C LEU A 175 1.85 -7.36 0.83
N LEU A 176 0.69 -7.96 0.62
CA LEU A 176 0.47 -9.37 0.94
C LEU A 176 1.38 -10.29 0.13
N THR A 177 1.62 -10.00 -1.15
CA THR A 177 2.58 -10.76 -1.97
C THR A 177 4.00 -10.66 -1.43
N LEU A 178 4.44 -9.45 -1.07
CA LEU A 178 5.76 -9.22 -0.47
C LEU A 178 5.92 -10.02 0.83
N LEU A 179 4.91 -9.95 1.72
CA LEU A 179 4.92 -10.67 2.99
C LEU A 179 4.88 -12.18 2.78
N TYR A 180 4.04 -12.68 1.87
CA TYR A 180 3.96 -14.09 1.51
C TYR A 180 5.29 -14.64 0.98
N TYR A 181 6.03 -13.86 0.20
CA TYR A 181 7.32 -14.27 -0.33
C TYR A 181 8.39 -14.37 0.76
N HIS A 182 8.38 -13.48 1.75
CA HIS A 182 9.46 -13.35 2.75
C HIS A 182 9.19 -14.03 4.10
N LEU A 183 7.93 -14.23 4.48
CA LEU A 183 7.56 -14.92 5.72
C LEU A 183 7.54 -16.44 5.50
N ARG A 184 8.16 -17.19 6.40
CA ARG A 184 8.33 -18.66 6.25
C ARG A 184 7.28 -19.49 6.97
N SER A 185 6.90 -19.08 8.18
CA SER A 185 6.09 -19.91 9.09
C SER A 185 4.91 -19.17 9.70
N VAL A 186 4.66 -17.93 9.26
CA VAL A 186 3.50 -17.15 9.71
C VAL A 186 2.36 -17.35 8.72
N GLU A 187 1.27 -17.96 9.18
CA GLU A 187 0.09 -18.23 8.36
C GLU A 187 -1.00 -17.16 8.50
N GLN A 188 -0.93 -16.35 9.56
CA GLN A 188 -1.95 -15.36 9.91
C GLN A 188 -1.30 -14.01 10.15
N LEU A 189 -1.87 -12.96 9.54
CA LEU A 189 -1.35 -11.60 9.61
C LEU A 189 -2.48 -10.64 9.93
N ASN A 190 -2.18 -9.65 10.77
CA ASN A 190 -3.05 -8.50 10.98
C ASN A 190 -2.68 -7.42 9.96
N VAL A 191 -3.65 -6.95 9.20
CA VAL A 191 -3.45 -5.89 8.20
C VAL A 191 -4.50 -4.80 8.43
N ILE A 192 -4.05 -3.54 8.48
CA ILE A 192 -4.92 -2.37 8.44
C ILE A 192 -4.70 -1.66 7.10
N CYS A 193 -5.80 -1.50 6.37
CA CYS A 193 -5.86 -0.66 5.18
C CYS A 193 -6.21 0.76 5.62
N TRP A 194 -5.19 1.56 5.89
CA TRP A 194 -5.32 2.88 6.51
C TRP A 194 -5.91 3.89 5.54
N ARG A 195 -7.08 4.45 5.89
CA ARG A 195 -7.78 5.44 5.05
C ARG A 195 -7.93 6.74 5.80
N GLU A 196 -7.13 7.71 5.42
CA GLU A 196 -7.33 9.09 5.86
C GLU A 196 -8.31 9.79 4.94
N ARG A 197 -9.37 10.31 5.53
CA ARG A 197 -10.40 11.08 4.85
C ARG A 197 -10.45 12.45 5.47
N PHE A 198 -10.53 13.48 4.63
CA PHE A 198 -10.80 14.84 5.06
C PHE A 198 -12.20 15.20 4.60
N ARG A 199 -13.08 15.52 5.54
CA ARG A 199 -14.43 16.05 5.25
C ARG A 199 -14.63 17.30 6.09
N ASP A 200 -15.04 18.40 5.47
CA ASP A 200 -15.30 19.69 6.14
C ASP A 200 -14.12 20.22 6.98
N GLY A 201 -12.88 19.92 6.56
CA GLY A 201 -11.67 20.32 7.28
C GLY A 201 -11.37 19.49 8.54
N GLN A 202 -12.12 18.41 8.79
CA GLN A 202 -11.86 17.42 9.82
C GLN A 202 -11.32 16.12 9.22
N GLN A 203 -10.34 15.53 9.91
CA GLN A 203 -9.75 14.25 9.54
C GLN A 203 -10.56 13.11 10.17
N TYR A 204 -10.86 12.10 9.37
CA TYR A 204 -11.53 10.87 9.75
C TYR A 204 -10.66 9.70 9.31
N VAL A 205 -10.50 8.73 10.21
CA VAL A 205 -9.81 7.47 9.94
C VAL A 205 -10.87 6.38 9.91
N ASN A 206 -10.82 5.53 8.88
CA ASN A 206 -11.66 4.34 8.76
C ASN A 206 -10.79 3.10 8.52
#